data_AF-Q3ZLE4-F1
#
_entry.id   AF-Q3ZLE4-F1
#
_cell.length_a   1.000
_cell.length_b   1.000
_cell.length_c   1.000
_cell.angle_alpha   90.00
_cell.angle_beta   90.00
_cell.angle_gamma   90.00
#
_symmetry.space_group_name_H-M   'P 1'
#
loop_
_entity.id
_entity.type
_entity.pdbx_description
1 polymer ?
#
loop_
_entity_poly.entity_id
_entity_poly.type
_entity_poly.pdbx_seq_one_letter_code
_entity_poly.pdbx_strand_id
1 'polypeptide(L)'
;MAANAGSMFQYWKRFDLQQLQKELDVTATQLANRQDESEQSRKKLIDLSREFKKNTPEDLRKQVAPLLKSFQGEIDALSKRSKEAEAAFLNVYKKIIDVPDPVPVLELAQQLQLKLQRCTTLRQRTPNFERHWRTTTKSL
;
A
#
# COMPACT_ATOMS: atom_id res chain seq x y z
N MET A 1 20.10 14.47 6.53
CA MET A 1 20.02 14.12 7.96
C MET A 1 19.72 12.64 8.07
N ALA A 2 20.59 11.83 8.69
CA ALA A 2 20.35 10.40 8.83
C ALA A 2 19.22 10.16 9.83
N ALA A 3 18.15 9.47 9.41
CA ALA A 3 17.08 9.08 10.32
C ALA A 3 17.67 8.16 11.39
N ASN A 4 17.69 8.61 12.64
CA ASN A 4 18.04 7.73 13.76
C ASN A 4 16.89 6.74 14.01
N ALA A 5 17.18 5.57 14.59
CA ALA A 5 16.20 4.51 14.80
C ALA A 5 14.94 4.98 15.57
N GLY A 6 15.08 5.94 16.48
CA GLY A 6 13.96 6.55 17.20
C GLY A 6 13.01 7.35 16.31
N SER A 7 13.55 8.16 15.39
CA SER A 7 12.74 8.91 14.42
C SER A 7 12.02 8.00 13.42
N MET A 8 12.66 6.91 13.01
CA MET A 8 12.07 5.90 12.12
C MET A 8 10.94 5.13 12.80
N PHE A 9 11.13 4.73 14.06
CA PHE A 9 10.08 4.07 14.86
C PHE A 9 8.82 4.95 15.00
N GLN A 10 8.99 6.22 15.36
CA GLN A 10 7.87 7.15 15.51
C GLN A 10 7.13 7.38 14.18
N TYR A 11 7.86 7.43 13.07
CA TYR A 11 7.25 7.55 11.74
C TYR A 11 6.38 6.33 11.43
N TRP A 12 6.92 5.11 11.52
CA TRP A 12 6.18 3.89 11.17
C TRP A 12 4.97 3.65 12.09
N LYS A 13 5.09 4.01 13.37
CA LYS A 13 3.96 3.94 14.30
C LYS A 13 2.82 4.90 13.92
N ARG A 14 3.13 6.08 13.37
CA ARG A 14 2.14 7.05 12.88
C ARG A 14 1.63 6.73 11.49
N PHE A 15 2.47 6.12 10.66
CA PHE A 15 2.11 5.68 9.32
C PHE A 15 1.03 4.59 9.37
N ASP A 16 1.05 3.74 10.41
CA ASP A 16 0.05 2.69 10.66
C ASP A 16 -0.16 1.78 9.44
N LEU A 17 0.86 0.97 9.15
CA LEU A 17 0.84 0.05 8.03
C LEU A 17 -0.36 -0.91 8.11
N GLN A 18 -0.76 -1.32 9.31
CA GLN A 18 -1.90 -2.21 9.53
C GLN A 18 -3.22 -1.57 9.10
N GLN A 19 -3.42 -0.29 9.41
CA GLN A 19 -4.59 0.46 8.95
C GLN A 19 -4.58 0.61 7.42
N LEU A 20 -3.44 0.98 6.83
CA LEU A 20 -3.30 1.06 5.38
C LEU A 20 -3.61 -0.27 4.69
N GLN A 21 -3.08 -1.39 5.22
CA GLN A 21 -3.35 -2.73 4.70
C GLN A 21 -4.86 -3.05 4.68
N LYS A 22 -5.58 -2.74 5.77
CA LYS A 22 -7.05 -2.92 5.83
C LYS A 22 -7.80 -2.05 4.81
N GLU A 23 -7.40 -0.80 4.65
CA GLU A 23 -8.02 0.10 3.67
C GLU A 23 -7.80 -0.40 2.24
N LEU A 24 -6.61 -0.92 1.95
CA LEU A 24 -6.31 -1.52 0.66
C LEU A 24 -7.11 -2.82 0.43
N ASP A 25 -7.28 -3.68 1.44
CA ASP A 25 -8.14 -4.88 1.36
C ASP A 25 -9.59 -4.53 0.99
N VAL A 26 -10.16 -3.53 1.67
CA VAL A 26 -11.51 -3.04 1.39
C VAL A 26 -11.59 -2.53 -0.04
N THR A 27 -10.61 -1.73 -0.46
CA THR A 27 -10.57 -1.17 -1.82
C THR A 27 -10.43 -2.27 -2.87
N ALA A 28 -9.60 -3.28 -2.64
CA ALA A 28 -9.42 -4.43 -3.53
C ALA A 28 -10.72 -5.25 -3.66
N THR A 29 -11.45 -5.45 -2.56
CA THR A 29 -12.75 -6.12 -2.56
C THR A 29 -13.79 -5.33 -3.36
N GLN A 30 -13.87 -4.01 -3.15
CA GLN A 30 -14.76 -3.14 -3.92
C GLN A 30 -14.39 -3.11 -5.41
N LEU A 31 -13.10 -3.20 -5.73
CA LEU A 31 -12.61 -3.22 -7.10
C LEU A 31 -13.13 -4.45 -7.86
N ALA A 32 -13.13 -5.62 -7.23
CA ALA A 32 -13.68 -6.84 -7.82
C ALA A 32 -15.17 -6.67 -8.18
N ASN A 33 -15.97 -6.12 -7.25
CA ASN A 33 -17.38 -5.84 -7.50
C ASN A 33 -17.58 -4.86 -8.67
N ARG A 34 -16.77 -3.80 -8.74
CA ARG A 34 -16.84 -2.82 -9.84
C ARG A 34 -16.43 -3.41 -11.19
N GLN A 35 -15.47 -4.33 -11.21
CA GLN A 35 -15.08 -5.05 -12.41
C GLN A 35 -16.27 -5.86 -12.95
N ASP A 36 -16.93 -6.64 -12.08
CA ASP A 36 -18.10 -7.43 -12.45
C ASP A 36 -19.26 -6.56 -12.96
N GLU A 37 -19.55 -5.44 -12.27
CA GLU A 37 -20.59 -4.49 -12.67
C GLU A 37 -20.31 -3.85 -14.04
N SER A 38 -19.04 -3.48 -14.28
CA SER A 38 -18.59 -2.89 -15.55
C SER A 38 -18.72 -3.90 -16.70
N GLU A 39 -18.33 -5.16 -16.48
CA GLU A 39 -18.46 -6.23 -17.47
C GLU A 39 -19.92 -6.53 -17.81
N GLN A 40 -20.79 -6.60 -16.79
CA GLN A 40 -22.22 -6.77 -17.00
C GLN A 40 -22.84 -5.60 -17.76
N SER A 41 -22.48 -4.36 -17.40
CA SER A 41 -22.98 -3.15 -18.05
C SER A 41 -22.54 -3.08 -19.51
N ARG A 42 -21.28 -3.43 -19.80
CA ARG A 42 -20.77 -3.52 -21.17
C ARG A 42 -21.51 -4.57 -21.99
N LYS A 43 -21.78 -5.75 -21.42
CA LYS A 43 -22.57 -6.80 -22.08
C LYS A 43 -23.98 -6.33 -22.43
N LYS A 44 -24.67 -5.68 -21.48
CA LYS A 44 -26.00 -5.08 -21.70
C LYS A 44 -25.99 -4.06 -22.84
N LEU A 45 -24.97 -3.18 -22.90
CA LEU A 45 -24.83 -2.19 -23.98
C LEU A 45 -24.64 -2.84 -25.36
N ILE A 46 -23.86 -3.93 -25.43
CA ILE A 46 -23.68 -4.69 -26.68
C ILE A 46 -25.00 -5.30 -27.14
N ASP A 47 -25.76 -5.90 -26.22
CA ASP A 47 -27.05 -6.51 -26.53
C ASP A 47 -28.07 -5.47 -27.00
N LEU A 48 -28.17 -4.32 -26.31
CA LEU A 48 -29.00 -3.18 -26.73
C LEU A 48 -28.59 -2.64 -28.10
N SER A 49 -27.29 -2.54 -28.38
CA SER A 49 -26.79 -2.09 -29.68
C SER A 49 -27.15 -3.07 -30.80
N ARG A 50 -27.11 -4.38 -30.53
CA ARG A 50 -27.54 -5.42 -31.48
C ARG A 50 -29.04 -5.39 -31.72
N GLU A 51 -29.83 -5.19 -30.68
CA GLU A 51 -31.28 -5.11 -30.77
C GLU A 51 -31.73 -3.87 -31.57
N PHE A 52 -31.14 -2.70 -31.30
CA PHE A 52 -31.29 -1.51 -32.13
C PHE A 52 -30.87 -1.82 -33.59
N LYS A 53 -29.71 -2.46 -33.74
CA LYS A 53 -29.19 -3.13 -34.95
C LYS A 53 -30.22 -3.94 -35.74
N LYS A 54 -31.22 -4.54 -35.09
CA LYS A 54 -32.19 -5.45 -35.69
C LYS A 54 -33.54 -4.79 -35.97
N ASN A 55 -33.95 -3.86 -35.10
CA ASN A 55 -35.29 -3.29 -35.12
C ASN A 55 -35.37 -1.93 -35.86
N THR A 56 -34.22 -1.33 -36.21
CA THR A 56 -34.19 -0.01 -36.87
C THR A 56 -34.18 -0.10 -38.40
N PRO A 57 -34.86 0.80 -39.15
CA PRO A 57 -34.78 0.90 -40.61
C PRO A 57 -33.35 1.13 -41.15
N GLU A 58 -33.07 0.72 -42.39
CA GLU A 58 -31.71 0.69 -42.96
C GLU A 58 -31.10 2.09 -43.18
N ASP A 59 -31.93 3.05 -43.57
CA ASP A 59 -31.62 4.47 -43.74
C ASP A 59 -31.21 5.13 -42.42
N LEU A 60 -31.96 4.89 -41.35
CA LEU A 60 -31.60 5.39 -40.01
C LEU A 60 -30.36 4.69 -39.46
N ARG A 61 -30.18 3.40 -39.74
CA ARG A 61 -28.94 2.67 -39.38
C ARG A 61 -27.71 3.30 -40.02
N LYS A 62 -27.77 3.72 -41.29
CA LYS A 62 -26.63 4.35 -41.99
C LYS A 62 -26.23 5.67 -41.32
N GLN A 63 -27.19 6.47 -40.88
CA GLN A 63 -26.93 7.74 -40.19
C GLN A 63 -26.35 7.54 -38.78
N VAL A 64 -26.88 6.55 -38.04
CA VAL A 64 -26.50 6.30 -36.64
C VAL A 64 -25.25 5.43 -36.49
N ALA A 65 -24.87 4.67 -37.53
CA ALA A 65 -23.68 3.81 -37.53
C ALA A 65 -22.36 4.50 -37.10
N PRO A 66 -21.97 5.68 -37.65
CA PRO A 66 -20.74 6.36 -37.22
C PRO A 66 -20.79 6.81 -35.75
N LEU A 67 -21.96 7.21 -35.26
CA LEU A 67 -22.16 7.59 -33.86
C LEU A 67 -21.98 6.39 -32.93
N LEU A 68 -22.64 5.26 -33.21
CA LEU A 68 -22.49 4.02 -32.44
C LEU A 68 -21.04 3.52 -32.44
N LYS A 69 -20.35 3.61 -33.58
CA LYS A 69 -18.95 3.23 -33.67
C LYS A 69 -18.04 4.12 -32.82
N SER A 70 -18.33 5.42 -32.76
CA SER A 70 -17.59 6.37 -31.92
C SER A 70 -17.82 6.09 -30.43
N PHE A 71 -19.08 5.85 -30.01
CA PHE A 71 -19.39 5.43 -28.64
C PHE A 71 -18.70 4.12 -28.26
N GLN A 72 -18.71 3.12 -29.14
CA GLN A 72 -18.02 1.85 -28.92
C GLN A 72 -16.52 2.08 -28.71
N GLY A 73 -15.89 2.91 -29.54
CA GLY A 73 -14.48 3.27 -29.42
C GLY A 73 -14.16 3.93 -28.07
N GLU A 74 -14.98 4.89 -27.64
CA GLU A 74 -14.80 5.56 -26.35
C GLU A 74 -15.00 4.60 -25.17
N ILE A 75 -16.02 3.73 -25.22
CA ILE A 75 -16.25 2.71 -24.18
C ILE A 75 -15.09 1.73 -24.09
N ASP A 76 -14.54 1.30 -25.23
CA ASP A 76 -13.41 0.37 -25.26
C ASP A 76 -12.12 1.05 -24.75
N ALA A 77 -11.88 2.31 -25.12
CA ALA A 77 -10.76 3.10 -24.61
C ALA A 77 -10.87 3.32 -23.09
N LEU A 78 -12.05 3.69 -22.59
CA LEU A 78 -12.32 3.85 -21.17
C LEU A 78 -12.13 2.53 -20.42
N SER A 79 -12.66 1.43 -20.96
CA SER A 79 -12.53 0.09 -20.39
C SER A 79 -11.06 -0.34 -20.31
N LYS A 80 -10.27 -0.05 -21.35
CA LYS A 80 -8.83 -0.33 -21.36
C LYS A 80 -8.10 0.47 -20.28
N ARG A 81 -8.33 1.79 -20.20
CA ARG A 81 -7.73 2.66 -19.18
C ARG A 81 -8.11 2.24 -17.76
N SER A 82 -9.36 1.83 -17.54
CA SER A 82 -9.82 1.33 -16.23
C SER A 82 -9.08 0.04 -15.85
N LYS A 83 -9.01 -0.94 -16.76
CA LYS A 83 -8.28 -2.20 -16.52
C LYS A 83 -6.80 -1.99 -16.25
N GLU A 84 -6.15 -1.06 -16.94
CA GLU A 84 -4.75 -0.70 -16.70
C GLU A 84 -4.56 -0.07 -15.31
N ALA A 85 -5.43 0.84 -14.90
CA ALA A 85 -5.39 1.46 -13.56
C ALA A 85 -5.67 0.44 -12.45
N GLU A 86 -6.65 -0.43 -12.64
CA GLU A 86 -6.99 -1.53 -11.74
C GLU A 86 -5.81 -2.50 -11.57
N ALA A 87 -5.16 -2.88 -12.68
CA ALA A 87 -3.99 -3.73 -12.66
C ALA A 87 -2.81 -3.08 -11.93
N ALA A 88 -2.57 -1.78 -12.16
CA ALA A 88 -1.53 -1.03 -11.45
C ALA A 88 -1.81 -0.98 -9.94
N PHE A 89 -3.06 -0.73 -9.53
CA PHE A 89 -3.47 -0.77 -8.14
C PHE A 89 -3.21 -2.15 -7.53
N LEU A 90 -3.69 -3.22 -8.16
CA LEU A 90 -3.53 -4.59 -7.65
C LEU A 90 -2.06 -5.01 -7.55
N ASN A 91 -1.20 -4.53 -8.45
CA ASN A 91 0.23 -4.77 -8.39
C ASN A 91 0.89 -4.11 -7.17
N VAL A 92 0.46 -2.90 -6.80
CA VAL A 92 0.95 -2.22 -5.59
C VAL A 92 0.38 -2.88 -4.35
N TYR A 93 -0.93 -3.16 -4.33
CA TYR A 93 -1.62 -3.85 -3.24
C TYR A 93 -0.94 -5.17 -2.86
N LYS A 94 -0.68 -6.06 -3.83
CA LYS A 94 0.02 -7.33 -3.60
C LYS A 94 1.39 -7.16 -2.95
N LYS A 95 2.09 -6.06 -3.26
CA LYS A 95 3.42 -5.78 -2.68
C LYS A 95 3.34 -5.25 -1.26
N ILE A 96 2.22 -4.65 -0.84
CA ILE A 96 2.08 -4.00 0.47
C ILE A 96 1.40 -4.94 1.47
N ILE A 97 0.46 -5.78 1.02
CA ILE A 97 -0.34 -6.61 1.93
C ILE A 97 0.50 -7.67 2.65
N ASP A 98 1.54 -8.19 1.97
CA ASP A 98 2.44 -9.20 2.53
C ASP A 98 3.61 -8.60 3.33
N VAL A 99 3.70 -7.26 3.43
CA VAL A 99 4.80 -6.62 4.14
C VAL A 99 4.58 -6.74 5.65
N PRO A 100 5.50 -7.37 6.40
CA PRO A 100 5.40 -7.42 7.84
C PRO A 100 5.60 -6.02 8.43
N ASP A 101 4.86 -5.70 9.49
CA ASP A 101 5.00 -4.43 10.19
C ASP A 101 6.44 -4.26 10.75
N PRO A 102 7.17 -3.19 10.40
CA PRO A 102 8.50 -2.94 10.93
C PRO A 102 8.50 -2.43 12.37
N VAL A 103 7.37 -1.94 12.90
CA VAL A 103 7.27 -1.34 14.24
C VAL A 103 7.77 -2.27 15.36
N PRO A 104 7.40 -3.56 15.43
CA PRO A 104 7.88 -4.47 16.48
C PRO A 104 9.41 -4.66 16.46
N VAL A 105 10.00 -4.76 15.26
CA VAL A 105 11.45 -4.94 15.10
C VAL A 105 12.19 -3.65 15.48
N LEU A 106 11.66 -2.49 15.09
CA LEU A 106 12.23 -1.19 15.44
C LEU A 106 12.16 -0.93 16.96
N GLU A 107 11.07 -1.34 17.61
CA GLU A 107 10.94 -1.27 19.07
C GLU A 107 12.00 -2.12 19.77
N LEU A 108 12.17 -3.36 19.33
CA LEU A 108 13.21 -4.26 19.86
C LEU A 108 14.61 -3.68 19.68
N ALA A 109 14.92 -3.14 18.49
CA ALA A 109 16.21 -2.51 18.21
C ALA A 109 16.47 -1.32 19.14
N GLN A 110 15.46 -0.48 19.39
CA GLN A 110 15.56 0.64 20.32
C GLN A 110 15.82 0.16 21.76
N GLN A 111 15.13 -0.88 22.22
CA GLN A 111 15.35 -1.46 23.54
C GLN A 111 16.75 -2.06 23.68
N LEU A 112 17.25 -2.75 22.67
CA LEU A 112 18.60 -3.31 22.64
C LEU A 112 19.66 -2.21 22.68
N GLN A 113 19.47 -1.12 21.94
CA GLN A 113 20.38 0.02 21.94
C GLN A 113 20.46 0.68 23.33
N LEU A 114 19.33 0.82 24.02
CA LEU A 114 19.29 1.32 25.41
C LEU A 114 20.00 0.36 26.37
N LYS A 115 19.81 -0.96 26.24
CA LYS A 115 20.52 -1.96 27.05
C LYS A 115 22.03 -1.91 26.82
N LEU A 116 22.46 -1.78 25.57
CA LEU A 116 23.88 -1.67 25.21
C LEU A 116 24.52 -0.41 25.79
N GLN A 117 23.83 0.73 25.73
CA GLN A 117 24.28 1.98 26.35
C GLN A 117 24.45 1.80 27.87
N ARG A 118 23.48 1.18 28.56
CA ARG A 118 23.57 0.89 29.99
C ARG A 118 24.76 -0.01 30.32
N CYS A 119 24.95 -1.10 29.59
CA CYS A 119 26.09 -2.02 29.79
C CYS A 119 27.43 -1.32 29.56
N THR A 120 27.53 -0.47 28.54
CA THR A 120 28.75 0.29 28.22
C THR A 120 29.08 1.27 29.34
N THR A 121 28.09 2.02 29.83
CA THR A 121 28.26 2.94 30.96
C THR A 121 28.68 2.20 32.23
N LEU A 122 28.05 1.06 32.54
CA LEU A 122 28.40 0.25 33.70
C LEU A 122 29.84 -0.30 33.59
N ARG A 123 30.23 -0.79 32.41
CA ARG A 123 31.60 -1.27 32.11
C ARG A 123 32.64 -0.16 32.25
N GLN A 124 32.33 1.08 31.91
CA GLN A 124 33.25 2.21 32.11
C GLN A 124 33.39 2.60 33.59
N ARG A 125 32.33 2.43 34.39
CA ARG A 125 32.33 2.75 35.82
C ARG A 125 33.09 1.72 36.67
N THR A 126 33.12 0.45 36.27
CA THR A 126 33.74 -0.65 37.05
C THR A 126 35.25 -0.45 37.27
N PRO A 127 36.07 -0.17 36.24
CA PRO A 127 37.50 0.09 36.41
C PRO A 127 37.80 1.38 37.17
N ASN A 128 36.93 2.39 37.03
CA ASN A 128 37.07 3.65 37.76
C ASN A 128 36.80 3.46 39.25
N PHE A 129 35.79 2.66 39.59
CA PHE A 129 35.50 2.29 40.96
C PHE A 129 36.65 1.47 41.58
N GLU A 130 37.17 0.46 40.88
CA GLU A 130 38.31 -0.32 41.37
C GLU A 130 39.58 0.52 41.57
N ARG A 131 39.86 1.47 40.66
CA ARG A 131 40.99 2.39 40.81
C ARG A 131 40.83 3.27 42.04
N HIS A 132 39.65 3.86 42.22
CA HIS A 132 39.33 4.70 43.37
C HIS A 132 39.44 3.91 44.68
N TRP A 133 38.85 2.72 44.75
CA TRP A 133 38.94 1.85 45.93
C TRP A 133 40.38 1.51 46.31
N ARG A 134 41.23 1.16 45.34
CA ARG A 134 42.65 0.85 45.59
C ARG A 134 43.45 2.05 46.13
N THR A 135 43.13 3.26 45.70
CA THR A 135 43.78 4.48 46.26
C THR A 135 43.32 4.78 47.67
N THR A 136 42.04 4.61 47.99
CA THR A 136 41.51 4.94 49.32
C THR A 136 41.90 3.91 50.38
N THR A 137 42.08 2.65 50.01
CA THR A 137 42.46 1.57 50.93
C THR A 137 43.97 1.42 51.15
N LYS A 138 44.83 1.93 50.25
CA LYS A 138 46.28 1.99 50.45
C LYS A 138 46.77 3.22 51.23
N SER A 139 45.87 4.19 51.49
CA SER A 139 46.13 5.39 52.29
C SER A 139 45.71 5.26 53.76
N LEU A 140 45.35 4.05 54.19
CA LEU A 140 45.13 3.65 55.59
C LEU A 140 46.19 2.61 55.96
#